data_AF-A0A653VBT7-F1
#
_entry.id   AF-A0A653VBT7-F1
#
_cell.length_a   1.000
_cell.length_b   1.000
_cell.length_c   1.000
_cell.angle_alpha   90.00
_cell.angle_beta   90.00
_cell.angle_gamma   90.00
#
_symmetry.space_group_name_H-M   'P 1'
#
loop_
_entity.id
_entity.type
_entity.pdbx_description
1 polymer ?
#
loop_
_entity_poly.entity_id
_entity_poly.type
_entity_poly.pdbx_seq_one_letter_code
_entity_poly.pdbx_strand_id
1 'polypeptide(L)'
;MLPIDHDFVLLYILYGLLCCYIIYKIGSESKRNKFRFISYLIISLSLNGFLFYDAENFKGGGSLAVLFSSGVLFLFILVTLILDALVINWKRKNVIR
;
A
#
# COMPACT_ATOMS: atom_id res chain seq x y z
N MET A 1 6.80 19.68 -19.57
CA MET A 1 7.62 18.71 -18.82
C MET A 1 6.95 18.56 -17.48
N LEU A 2 6.36 17.41 -17.18
CA LEU A 2 5.90 17.15 -15.81
C LEU A 2 7.15 17.25 -14.92
N PRO A 3 7.24 18.21 -13.98
CA PRO A 3 8.30 18.20 -13.00
C PRO A 3 7.92 17.08 -12.04
N ILE A 4 8.27 15.85 -12.43
CA ILE A 4 8.21 14.74 -11.51
C ILE A 4 9.46 14.94 -10.67
N ASP A 5 9.33 15.73 -9.60
CA ASP A 5 10.42 15.92 -8.65
C ASP A 5 10.90 14.53 -8.18
N HIS A 6 12.22 14.41 -8.00
CA HIS A 6 12.86 13.14 -7.65
C HIS A 6 12.23 12.48 -6.41
N ASP A 7 11.68 13.29 -5.51
CA ASP A 7 10.99 12.85 -4.30
C ASP A 7 9.72 12.05 -4.59
N PHE A 8 8.94 12.43 -5.61
CA PHE A 8 7.77 11.66 -6.03
C PHE A 8 8.17 10.34 -6.69
N VAL A 9 9.20 10.33 -7.53
CA VAL A 9 9.71 9.09 -8.16
C VAL A 9 10.15 8.09 -7.10
N LEU A 10 10.93 8.55 -6.11
CA LEU A 10 11.41 7.72 -5.02
C LEU A 10 10.24 7.15 -4.20
N LEU A 11 9.23 7.97 -3.94
CA LEU A 11 8.03 7.55 -3.24
C LEU A 11 7.23 6.50 -4.01
N TYR A 12 7.07 6.66 -5.33
CA TYR A 12 6.42 5.66 -6.18
C TYR A 12 7.18 4.33 -6.22
N ILE A 13 8.51 4.37 -6.28
CA ILE A 13 9.35 3.16 -6.24
C ILE A 13 9.17 2.46 -4.89
N LEU A 14 9.23 3.20 -3.77
CA LEU A 14 9.00 2.66 -2.43
C LEU A 14 7.61 2.02 -2.30
N TYR A 15 6.57 2.66 -2.86
CA TYR A 15 5.23 2.07 -2.91
C TYR A 15 5.16 0.81 -3.75
N GLY A 16 5.78 0.80 -4.93
CA GLY A 16 5.87 -0.40 -5.77
C GLY A 16 6.55 -1.56 -5.03
N LEU A 17 7.64 -1.28 -4.33
CA LEU A 17 8.37 -2.26 -3.51
C LEU A 17 7.51 -2.79 -2.36
N LEU A 18 6.78 -1.92 -1.67
CA LEU A 18 5.84 -2.30 -0.60
C LEU A 18 4.74 -3.21 -1.16
N CYS A 19 4.16 -2.87 -2.31
CA CYS A 19 3.17 -3.70 -3.00
C CYS A 19 3.71 -5.10 -3.31
N CYS A 20 4.88 -5.18 -3.96
CA CYS A 20 5.52 -6.45 -4.28
C CYS A 20 5.79 -7.28 -3.02
N TYR A 21 6.26 -6.64 -1.95
CA TYR A 21 6.50 -7.30 -0.66
C TYR A 21 5.22 -7.86 -0.04
N ILE A 22 4.11 -7.10 -0.09
CA ILE A 22 2.81 -7.56 0.42
C ILE A 22 2.32 -8.76 -0.39
N ILE A 23 2.36 -8.71 -1.73
CA ILE A 23 1.92 -9.81 -2.60
C ILE A 23 2.76 -11.06 -2.34
N TYR A 24 4.09 -10.94 -2.34
CA TYR A 24 5.00 -12.05 -2.06
C TYR A 24 4.67 -12.73 -0.73
N LYS A 25 4.46 -11.91 0.31
CA LYS A 25 4.27 -12.42 1.67
C LYS A 25 2.84 -12.86 1.96
N ILE A 26 1.85 -12.53 1.12
CA ILE A 26 0.52 -13.16 1.11
C ILE A 26 0.62 -14.57 0.49
N GLY A 27 1.38 -14.72 -0.61
CA GLY A 27 1.58 -16.02 -1.26
C GLY A 27 2.39 -17.01 -0.42
N SER A 28 3.39 -16.53 0.34
CA SER A 28 4.32 -17.39 1.06
C SER A 28 3.86 -17.85 2.45
N GLU A 29 2.96 -17.13 3.14
CA GLU A 29 2.60 -17.44 4.53
C GLU A 29 1.12 -17.83 4.67
N SER A 30 0.85 -19.00 5.27
CA SER A 30 -0.51 -19.52 5.46
C SER A 30 -1.23 -18.99 6.71
N LYS A 31 -0.55 -18.25 7.60
CA LYS A 31 -1.13 -17.79 8.87
C LYS A 31 -1.24 -16.27 8.91
N ARG A 32 -2.47 -15.79 9.12
CA ARG A 32 -2.80 -14.36 9.26
C ARG A 32 -2.17 -13.82 10.54
N ASN A 33 -1.13 -13.00 10.39
CA ASN A 33 -0.45 -12.39 11.53
C ASN A 33 -0.91 -10.92 11.68
N LYS A 34 -1.73 -10.62 12.69
CA LYS A 34 -2.30 -9.27 12.91
C LYS A 34 -1.22 -8.19 12.99
N PHE A 35 -0.06 -8.51 13.56
CA PHE A 35 1.10 -7.62 13.65
C PHE A 35 1.66 -7.19 12.28
N ARG A 36 1.56 -8.04 11.24
CA ARG A 36 2.00 -7.67 9.88
C ARG A 36 1.10 -6.63 9.25
N PHE A 37 -0.21 -6.74 9.47
CA PHE A 37 -1.15 -5.74 8.97
C PHE A 37 -0.87 -4.38 9.59
N ILE A 38 -0.63 -4.34 10.90
CA ILE A 38 -0.25 -3.12 11.62
C ILE A 38 1.05 -2.55 11.05
N SER A 39 2.06 -3.38 10.74
CA SER A 39 3.30 -2.88 10.13
C SER A 39 3.09 -2.26 8.75
N TYR A 40 2.23 -2.84 7.90
CA TYR A 40 1.91 -2.25 6.58
C TYR A 40 1.17 -0.92 6.72
N LEU A 41 0.25 -0.85 7.67
CA LEU A 41 -0.52 0.34 7.96
C LEU A 41 0.40 1.45 8.47
N ILE A 42 1.33 1.15 9.39
CA ILE A 42 2.33 2.10 9.89
C ILE A 42 3.22 2.61 8.75
N ILE A 43 3.75 1.73 7.89
CA ILE A 43 4.62 2.15 6.78
C ILE A 43 3.85 3.04 5.79
N SER A 44 2.62 2.65 5.46
CA SER A 44 1.74 3.47 4.60
C SER A 44 1.43 4.83 5.22
N LEU A 45 1.23 4.88 6.55
CA LEU A 45 0.96 6.10 7.28
C LEU A 45 2.21 7.01 7.32
N SER A 46 3.39 6.45 7.54
CA SER A 46 4.66 7.18 7.54
C SER A 46 4.97 7.76 6.16
N LEU A 47 4.74 7.01 5.08
CA LEU A 47 4.94 7.49 3.72
C LEU A 47 3.94 8.59 3.34
N ASN A 48 2.67 8.48 3.79
CA ASN A 48 1.72 9.58 3.66
C ASN A 48 2.17 10.79 4.49
N GLY A 49 2.59 10.59 5.74
CA GLY A 49 3.11 11.66 6.59
C GLY A 49 4.26 12.42 5.93
N PHE A 50 5.15 11.72 5.24
CA PHE A 50 6.23 12.33 4.46
C PHE A 50 5.73 13.20 3.31
N LEU A 51 4.71 12.73 2.57
CA LEU A 51 4.03 13.52 1.53
C LEU A 51 3.36 14.79 2.08
N PHE A 52 2.69 14.68 3.23
CA PHE A 52 1.96 15.78 3.86
C PHE A 52 2.84 16.77 4.64
N TYR A 53 4.10 16.42 4.90
CA TYR A 53 5.02 17.25 5.68
C TYR A 53 5.45 18.51 4.93
N ASP A 54 5.65 18.41 3.61
CA ASP A 54 6.07 19.55 2.79
C ASP A 54 4.87 20.22 2.11
N ALA A 55 4.68 21.51 2.41
CA ALA A 55 3.63 22.33 1.80
C ALA A 55 3.89 22.59 0.31
N GLU A 56 5.13 22.45 -0.16
CA GLU A 56 5.46 22.59 -1.59
C GLU A 56 4.89 21.46 -2.43
N ASN A 57 4.72 20.26 -1.85
CA ASN A 57 4.08 19.12 -2.53
C ASN A 57 2.62 19.39 -2.92
N PHE A 58 1.98 20.39 -2.31
CA PHE A 58 0.59 20.78 -2.62
C PHE A 58 0.51 21.94 -3.61
N LYS A 59 1.63 22.57 -3.97
CA LYS A 59 1.66 23.62 -4.99
C LYS A 59 1.78 22.99 -6.39
N GLY A 60 1.20 23.66 -7.39
CA GLY A 60 1.47 23.35 -8.81
C GLY A 60 1.10 21.95 -9.29
N GLY A 61 -0.12 21.46 -9.03
CA GLY A 61 -0.58 20.15 -9.55
C GLY A 61 -0.03 18.93 -8.79
N GLY A 62 0.98 19.10 -7.94
CA GLY A 62 1.50 18.07 -7.03
C GLY A 62 0.43 17.52 -6.08
N SER A 63 -0.51 18.37 -5.64
CA SER A 63 -1.65 17.96 -4.81
C SER A 63 -2.48 16.84 -5.44
N LEU A 64 -2.65 16.84 -6.76
CA LEU A 64 -3.40 15.80 -7.47
C LEU A 64 -2.62 14.48 -7.48
N ALA A 65 -1.30 14.55 -7.68
CA ALA A 65 -0.40 13.40 -7.65
C ALA A 65 -0.34 12.77 -6.25
N VAL A 66 -0.31 13.59 -5.20
CA VAL A 66 -0.42 13.18 -3.79
C VAL A 66 -1.74 12.44 -3.58
N LEU A 67 -2.87 13.05 -3.94
CA LEU A 67 -4.21 12.45 -3.82
C LEU A 67 -4.34 11.11 -4.56
N PHE A 68 -3.82 11.04 -5.80
CA PHE A 68 -3.82 9.80 -6.56
C PHE A 68 -2.93 8.73 -5.91
N SER A 69 -1.74 9.10 -5.45
CA SER A 69 -0.81 8.16 -4.80
C SER A 69 -1.40 7.59 -3.49
N SER A 70 -1.97 8.44 -2.63
CA SER A 70 -2.66 8.02 -1.40
C SER A 70 -3.90 7.18 -1.70
N GLY A 71 -4.69 7.57 -2.71
CA GLY A 71 -5.90 6.85 -3.13
C GLY A 71 -5.60 5.45 -3.68
N VAL A 72 -4.57 5.33 -4.52
CA VAL A 72 -4.10 4.04 -5.05
C VAL A 72 -3.59 3.16 -3.93
N LEU A 73 -2.86 3.72 -2.96
CA LEU A 73 -2.41 2.99 -1.77
C LEU A 73 -3.57 2.44 -0.94
N PHE A 74 -4.58 3.28 -0.71
CA PHE A 74 -5.78 2.90 0.03
C PHE A 74 -6.53 1.77 -0.68
N LEU A 75 -6.74 1.92 -2.00
CA LEU A 75 -7.32 0.86 -2.83
C LEU A 75 -6.49 -0.42 -2.76
N PHE A 76 -5.17 -0.32 -2.80
CA PHE A 76 -4.29 -1.48 -2.75
C PHE A 76 -4.38 -2.23 -1.42
N ILE A 77 -4.40 -1.52 -0.29
CA ILE A 77 -4.60 -2.11 1.05
C ILE A 77 -5.99 -2.77 1.12
N LEU A 78 -7.01 -2.13 0.56
CA LEU A 78 -8.39 -2.64 0.59
C LEU A 78 -8.52 -3.92 -0.26
N VAL A 79 -7.94 -3.94 -1.46
CA VAL A 79 -7.89 -5.12 -2.34
C VAL A 79 -7.13 -6.27 -1.68
N THR A 80 -5.97 -6.00 -1.07
CA THR A 80 -5.21 -7.04 -0.37
C THR A 80 -5.95 -7.59 0.84
N LEU A 81 -6.74 -6.77 1.54
CA LEU A 81 -7.59 -7.22 2.65
C LEU A 81 -8.73 -8.12 2.17
N ILE A 82 -9.36 -7.78 1.03
CA ILE A 82 -10.39 -8.62 0.41
C ILE A 82 -9.78 -9.94 -0.07
N LEU A 83 -8.62 -9.91 -0.73
CA LEU A 83 -7.94 -11.11 -1.20
C LEU A 83 -7.53 -12.02 -0.03
N ASP A 84 -6.98 -11.47 1.05
CA ASP A 84 -6.64 -12.25 2.26
C ASP A 84 -7.89 -12.90 2.87
N ALA A 85 -8.99 -12.16 2.97
CA ALA A 85 -10.27 -12.70 3.45
C ALA A 85 -10.83 -13.80 2.54
N LEU A 86 -10.74 -13.63 1.22
CA LEU A 86 -11.17 -14.63 0.23
C LEU A 86 -10.32 -15.89 0.31
N VAL A 87 -8.98 -15.77 0.35
CA VAL A 87 -8.05 -16.90 0.46
C VAL A 87 -8.32 -17.71 1.73
N ILE A 88 -8.55 -17.04 2.87
CA ILE A 88 -8.87 -17.72 4.14
C ILE A 88 -10.21 -18.45 4.04
N ASN A 89 -11.25 -17.81 3.51
CA ASN A 89 -12.56 -18.44 3.33
C ASN A 89 -12.49 -19.64 2.39
N TRP A 90 -11.67 -19.56 1.34
CA TRP A 90 -11.48 -20.63 0.37
C TRP A 90 -10.72 -21.81 0.97
N LYS A 91 -9.63 -21.56 1.72
CA LYS A 91 -8.92 -22.61 2.48
C LYS A 91 -9.83 -23.26 3.53
N ARG A 92 -10.62 -22.48 4.28
CA ARG A 92 -11.53 -23.02 5.31
C ARG A 92 -12.60 -23.92 4.69
N LYS A 93 -13.14 -23.58 3.50
CA LYS A 93 -14.10 -24.42 2.78
C LYS A 93 -13.49 -25.76 2.32
N ASN A 94 -12.23 -25.78 1.88
CA ASN A 94 -11.58 -27.00 1.41
C ASN A 94 -11.10 -27.95 2.52
N VAL A 95 -10.97 -27.47 3.77
CA VAL A 95 -10.56 -28.31 4.92
C VAL A 95 -11.75 -29.03 5.58
N ILE A 96 -12.98 -28.52 5.40
CA ILE A 96 -14.20 -29.09 6.01
C ILE A 96 -14.87 -30.12 5.07
N ARG A 97 -14.33 -30.31 3.86
CA ARG A 97 -14.81 -31.27 2.88
C ARG A 97 -13.89 -32.49 2.84
#